data_AF-A0A061SR17-F1
#
_entry.id   AF-A0A061SR17-F1
#
_cell.length_a   1.000
_cell.length_b   1.000
_cell.length_c   1.000
_cell.angle_alpha   90.00
_cell.angle_beta   90.00
_cell.angle_gamma   90.00
#
_symmetry.space_group_name_H-M   'P 1'
#
loop_
_entity.id
_entity.type
_entity.pdbx_description
1 polymer ?
#
loop_
_entity_poly.entity_id
_entity_poly.type
_entity_poly.pdbx_seq_one_letter_code
_entity_poly.pdbx_strand_id
1 'polypeptide(L)'
;MWSGTIERRDTAELSPLAQILSSLLAAPTLCLITQAGADGLKPFASYGGCEVMPGASLADVLDEELGIEISDETIVLVEPRAMSEADYYSGKELGQVLGSLLVDLSGLEQGQLAAFADRTTAQAAPAGQEMAKGRLQAEQMAESHVN
;
A
#
# COMPACT_ATOMS: atom_id res chain seq x y z
N MET A 1 -8.99 13.44 -4.08
CA MET A 1 -8.94 14.10 -2.76
C MET A 1 -8.29 13.21 -1.70
N TRP A 2 -6.97 13.07 -1.79
CA TRP A 2 -6.13 12.35 -0.82
C TRP A 2 -5.72 13.21 0.39
N SER A 3 -6.18 14.46 0.41
CA SER A 3 -5.97 15.45 1.48
C SER A 3 -6.28 14.89 2.87
N GLY A 4 -5.23 14.70 3.68
CA GLY A 4 -5.30 14.27 5.08
C GLY A 4 -5.06 12.79 5.33
N THR A 5 -4.95 11.97 4.29
CA THR A 5 -4.71 10.52 4.40
C THR A 5 -3.26 10.15 4.12
N ILE A 6 -2.52 11.00 3.41
CA ILE A 6 -1.14 10.75 2.99
C ILE A 6 -0.25 11.90 3.45
N GLU A 7 0.89 11.55 4.06
CA GLU A 7 1.91 12.50 4.50
C GLU A 7 3.24 12.18 3.83
N ARG A 8 3.92 13.22 3.31
CA ARG A 8 5.30 13.07 2.87
C ARG A 8 6.21 12.94 4.08
N ARG A 9 7.15 12.00 4.01
CA ARG A 9 8.18 11.82 5.01
C ARG A 9 9.49 12.48 4.57
N ASP A 10 10.10 13.19 5.52
CA ASP A 10 11.40 13.83 5.29
C ASP A 10 12.54 12.82 5.36
N THR A 11 13.66 13.15 4.70
CA THR A 11 14.84 12.28 4.60
C THR A 11 15.44 11.91 5.96
N ALA A 12 15.27 12.77 6.97
CA ALA A 12 15.76 12.54 8.33
C ALA A 12 14.93 11.50 9.11
N GLU A 13 13.71 11.21 8.66
CA GLU A 13 12.72 10.39 9.37
C GLU A 13 12.38 9.10 8.61
N LEU A 14 13.15 8.76 7.57
CA LEU A 14 12.91 7.58 6.73
C LEU A 14 12.89 6.29 7.56
N SER A 15 11.96 5.39 7.21
CA SER A 15 11.93 4.03 7.76
C SER A 15 13.19 3.25 7.36
N PRO A 16 13.54 2.16 8.06
CA PRO A 16 14.63 1.29 7.63
C PRO A 16 14.45 0.75 6.20
N LEU A 17 13.22 0.46 5.80
CA LEU A 17 12.90 0.01 4.45
C LEU A 17 13.21 1.09 3.40
N ALA A 18 12.75 2.32 3.65
CA ALA A 18 13.00 3.45 2.77
C ALA A 18 14.49 3.77 2.66
N GLN A 19 15.24 3.72 3.78
CA GLN A 19 16.69 3.94 3.79
C GLN A 19 17.47 2.88 2.99
N ILE A 20 17.09 1.61 3.12
CA ILE A 20 17.73 0.53 2.36
C ILE A 20 17.41 0.69 0.87
N LEU A 21 16.14 0.93 0.53
CA LEU A 21 15.72 1.09 -0.86
C LEU A 21 16.44 2.27 -1.53
N SER A 22 16.52 3.42 -0.85
CA SER A 22 17.26 4.60 -1.35
C SER A 22 18.76 4.38 -1.47
N SER A 23 19.32 3.43 -0.71
CA SER A 23 20.75 3.08 -0.80
C SER A 23 21.04 2.06 -1.92
N LEU A 24 20.06 1.21 -2.25
CA LEU A 24 20.20 0.16 -3.26
C LEU A 24 19.90 0.65 -4.67
N LEU A 25 18.97 1.59 -4.81
CA LEU A 25 18.47 2.05 -6.10
C LEU A 25 19.12 3.38 -6.49
N ALA A 26 19.46 3.50 -7.77
CA ALA A 26 20.03 4.74 -8.31
C ALA A 26 18.97 5.84 -8.51
N ALA A 27 17.71 5.46 -8.60
CA ALA A 27 16.59 6.38 -8.74
C ALA A 27 16.29 7.12 -7.42
N PRO A 28 15.91 8.40 -7.47
CA PRO A 28 15.42 9.12 -6.29
C PRO A 28 14.20 8.40 -5.68
N THR A 29 14.14 8.32 -4.35
CA THR A 29 13.00 7.71 -3.63
C THR A 29 12.23 8.76 -2.84
N LEU A 30 10.96 8.96 -3.18
CA LEU A 30 9.97 9.70 -2.38
C LEU A 30 9.26 8.71 -1.45
N CYS A 31 9.19 9.02 -0.16
CA CYS A 31 8.46 8.21 0.82
C CYS A 31 7.17 8.93 1.26
N LEU A 32 6.04 8.23 1.11
CA LEU A 32 4.71 8.67 1.50
C LEU A 32 4.16 7.74 2.58
N ILE A 33 3.58 8.30 3.63
CA ILE A 33 3.00 7.58 4.74
C ILE A 33 1.48 7.68 4.65
N THR A 34 0.80 6.55 4.66
CA THR A 34 -0.67 6.52 4.75
C THR A 34 -1.13 6.41 6.21
N GLN A 35 -2.09 7.27 6.56
CA GLN A 35 -2.80 7.31 7.84
C GLN A 35 -3.94 6.30 7.91
N ALA A 36 -4.36 5.74 6.76
CA ALA A 36 -5.40 4.73 6.74
C ALA A 36 -4.92 3.50 7.53
N GLY A 37 -5.59 3.26 8.66
CA GLY A 37 -5.47 2.04 9.45
C GLY A 37 -6.03 0.87 8.66
N ALA A 38 -5.30 0.41 7.66
CA ALA A 38 -5.64 -0.77 6.90
C ALA A 38 -4.84 -1.92 7.49
N ASP A 39 -5.46 -2.64 8.41
CA ASP A 39 -5.01 -3.99 8.79
C ASP A 39 -4.69 -4.77 7.50
N GLY A 40 -3.43 -5.14 7.33
CA GLY A 40 -2.96 -5.94 6.20
C GLY A 40 -2.45 -5.16 4.98
N LEU A 41 -2.46 -3.82 4.96
CA LEU A 41 -1.77 -3.06 3.91
C LEU A 41 -0.26 -3.24 4.07
N LYS A 42 0.43 -3.65 3.00
CA LYS A 42 1.89 -3.75 2.96
C LYS A 42 2.49 -2.55 2.23
N PRO A 43 3.77 -2.20 2.48
CA PRO A 43 4.45 -1.21 1.67
C PRO A 43 4.45 -1.63 0.20
N PHE A 44 4.31 -0.65 -0.67
CA PHE A 44 4.39 -0.84 -2.12
C PHE A 44 5.15 0.33 -2.76
N ALA A 45 5.73 0.09 -3.93
CA ALA A 45 6.48 1.09 -4.65
C ALA A 45 6.04 1.18 -6.12
N SER A 46 6.12 2.37 -6.70
CA SER A 46 5.85 2.62 -8.12
C SER A 46 6.76 3.72 -8.65
N TYR A 47 6.84 3.88 -9.97
CA TYR A 47 7.54 5.01 -10.59
C TYR A 47 6.59 6.19 -10.78
N GLY A 48 7.12 7.42 -10.72
CA GLY A 48 6.36 8.64 -10.98
C GLY A 48 5.65 8.61 -12.34
N GLY A 49 6.30 8.04 -13.37
CA GLY A 49 5.74 7.97 -14.72
C GLY A 49 4.61 6.96 -14.91
N CYS A 50 4.33 6.11 -13.90
CA CYS A 50 3.29 5.11 -14.03
C CYS A 50 1.90 5.77 -14.13
N GLU A 51 1.15 5.40 -15.17
CA GLU A 51 -0.24 5.84 -15.33
C GLU A 51 -1.12 5.23 -14.23
N VAL A 52 -1.74 6.10 -13.42
CA VAL A 52 -2.62 5.72 -12.30
C VAL A 52 -4.08 6.04 -12.57
N MET A 53 -4.35 6.91 -13.55
CA MET A 53 -5.68 7.19 -14.09
C MET A 53 -5.57 7.54 -15.57
N PRO A 54 -6.65 7.43 -16.36
CA PRO A 54 -6.60 7.67 -17.80
C PRO A 54 -5.98 9.03 -18.16
N GLY A 55 -4.79 8.99 -18.74
CA GLY A 55 -4.04 10.16 -19.18
C GLY A 55 -3.31 10.93 -18.08
N ALA A 56 -3.18 10.41 -16.86
CA ALA A 56 -2.37 11.03 -15.81
C ALA A 56 -1.45 10.03 -15.11
N SER A 57 -0.18 10.40 -15.02
CA SER A 57 0.85 9.68 -14.29
C SER A 57 0.72 9.89 -12.78
N LEU A 58 1.41 9.06 -12.00
CA LEU A 58 1.51 9.26 -10.56
C LEU A 58 2.16 10.62 -10.24
N ALA A 59 3.14 11.06 -11.02
CA ALA A 59 3.76 12.37 -10.87
C ALA A 59 2.74 13.50 -11.06
N ASP A 60 1.91 13.43 -12.10
CA ASP A 60 0.84 14.42 -12.34
C ASP A 60 -0.14 14.49 -11.17
N VAL A 61 -0.59 13.33 -10.67
CA VAL A 61 -1.51 13.26 -9.53
C VAL A 61 -0.88 13.81 -8.25
N LEU A 62 0.41 13.56 -8.02
CA LEU A 62 1.11 14.06 -6.83
C LEU A 62 1.32 15.58 -6.88
N ASP A 63 1.58 16.15 -8.05
CA ASP A 63 1.68 17.60 -8.22
C ASP A 63 0.30 18.26 -8.03
N GLU A 64 -0.73 17.76 -8.71
CA GLU A 64 -2.08 18.36 -8.66
C GLU A 64 -2.73 18.26 -7.27
N GLU A 65 -2.64 17.10 -6.59
CA GLU A 65 -3.37 16.86 -5.35
C GLU A 65 -2.55 17.18 -4.10
N LEU A 66 -1.22 17.11 -4.16
CA LEU A 66 -0.34 17.27 -2.99
C LEU A 66 0.72 18.38 -3.18
N GLY A 67 0.86 18.96 -4.37
CA GLY A 67 1.90 19.94 -4.68
C GLY A 67 3.31 19.37 -4.61
N ILE A 68 3.46 18.06 -4.87
CA ILE A 68 4.75 17.35 -4.81
C ILE A 68 5.22 17.08 -6.24
N GLU A 69 6.13 17.93 -6.72
CA GLU A 69 6.78 17.75 -8.01
C GLU A 69 7.88 16.67 -7.94
N ILE A 70 7.78 15.66 -8.81
CA ILE A 70 8.77 14.58 -8.97
C ILE A 70 8.99 14.27 -10.45
N SER A 71 10.10 13.59 -10.77
CA SER A 71 10.33 13.06 -12.12
C SER A 71 9.66 11.71 -12.33
N ASP A 72 9.46 11.34 -13.59
CA ASP A 72 8.92 10.02 -13.97
C ASP A 72 9.75 8.83 -13.45
N GLU A 73 11.06 9.05 -13.29
CA GLU A 73 12.01 8.05 -12.79
C GLU A 73 12.03 7.95 -11.26
N THR A 74 11.37 8.88 -10.56
CA THR A 74 11.33 8.86 -9.09
C THR A 74 10.51 7.66 -8.61
N ILE A 75 11.06 6.91 -7.68
CA ILE A 75 10.36 5.82 -7.00
C ILE A 75 9.52 6.41 -5.87
N VAL A 76 8.22 6.18 -5.93
CA VAL A 76 7.29 6.53 -4.87
C VAL A 76 7.04 5.29 -4.02
N LEU A 77 7.61 5.27 -2.83
CA LEU A 77 7.36 4.25 -1.80
C LEU A 77 6.22 4.72 -0.91
N VAL A 78 5.17 3.93 -0.79
CA VAL A 78 4.06 4.18 0.13
C VAL A 78 4.12 3.18 1.28
N GLU A 79 4.13 3.68 2.51
CA GLU A 79 4.18 2.87 3.73
C GLU A 79 2.97 3.14 4.63
N PRO A 80 2.34 2.12 5.24
CA PRO A 80 1.41 2.32 6.34
C PRO A 80 2.15 2.88 7.55
N ARG A 81 1.58 3.88 8.25
CA ARG A 81 2.21 4.48 9.44
C ARG A 81 2.66 3.44 10.47
N ALA A 82 1.85 2.41 10.71
CA ALA A 82 2.15 1.34 11.67
C ALA A 82 3.45 0.57 11.34
N MET A 83 3.79 0.46 10.05
CA MET A 83 4.97 -0.27 9.57
C MET A 83 6.19 0.62 9.36
N SER A 84 6.01 1.91 9.58
CA SER A 84 6.95 2.96 9.19
C SER A 84 7.96 3.30 10.30
N GLU A 85 7.87 2.60 11.43
CA GLU A 85 8.70 2.71 12.63
C GLU A 85 9.74 1.58 12.69
N ALA A 86 10.95 1.88 13.19
CA ALA A 86 12.10 0.95 13.13
C ALA A 86 11.89 -0.38 13.88
N ASP A 87 11.09 -0.37 14.94
CA ASP A 87 10.83 -1.54 15.78
C ASP A 87 9.86 -2.55 15.16
N TYR A 88 9.25 -2.20 14.01
CA TYR A 88 8.22 -3.03 13.39
C TYR A 88 8.77 -4.28 12.71
N TYR A 89 9.94 -4.20 12.08
CA TYR A 89 10.47 -5.30 11.28
C TYR A 89 11.53 -6.11 12.01
N SER A 90 11.35 -7.43 12.06
CA SER A 90 12.51 -8.32 12.13
C SER A 90 13.32 -8.24 10.83
N GLY A 91 14.64 -8.51 10.89
CA GLY A 91 15.47 -8.50 9.69
C GLY A 91 15.00 -9.47 8.59
N LYS A 92 14.32 -10.57 8.97
CA LYS A 92 13.72 -11.51 8.03
C LYS A 92 12.52 -10.89 7.30
N GLU A 93 11.63 -10.23 8.02
CA GLU A 93 10.45 -9.57 7.44
C GLU A 93 10.87 -8.42 6.53
N LEU A 94 11.85 -7.62 6.95
CA LEU A 94 12.41 -6.55 6.15
C LEU A 94 12.97 -7.08 4.82
N GLY A 95 13.75 -8.16 4.87
CA GLY A 95 14.28 -8.81 3.67
C GLY A 95 13.20 -9.35 2.73
N GLN A 96 12.10 -9.88 3.27
CA GLN A 96 10.97 -10.35 2.47
C GLN A 96 10.23 -9.21 1.77
N VAL A 97 9.96 -8.12 2.50
CA VAL A 97 9.30 -6.93 1.93
C VAL A 97 10.19 -6.30 0.86
N LEU A 98 11.48 -6.11 1.16
CA LEU A 98 12.44 -5.57 0.20
C LEU A 98 12.52 -6.43 -1.07
N GLY A 99 12.64 -7.75 -0.93
CA GLY A 99 12.69 -8.66 -2.07
C GLY A 99 11.44 -8.58 -2.94
N SER A 100 10.25 -8.50 -2.33
CA SER A 100 8.99 -8.31 -3.07
C SER A 100 9.00 -6.99 -3.85
N LEU A 101 9.36 -5.88 -3.20
CA LEU A 101 9.39 -4.57 -3.83
C LEU A 101 10.35 -4.51 -5.02
N LEU A 102 11.54 -5.11 -4.90
CA LEU A 102 12.51 -5.15 -5.99
C LEU A 102 11.99 -5.96 -7.19
N VAL A 103 11.31 -7.08 -6.94
CA VAL A 103 10.67 -7.87 -8.00
C VAL A 103 9.55 -7.07 -8.65
N ASP A 104 8.69 -6.42 -7.86
CA ASP A 104 7.59 -5.60 -8.36
C ASP A 104 8.15 -4.48 -9.26
N LEU A 105 9.12 -3.69 -8.75
CA LEU A 105 9.78 -2.62 -9.50
C LEU A 105 10.47 -3.10 -10.78
N SER A 106 10.95 -4.34 -10.83
CA SER A 106 11.56 -4.93 -12.04
C SER A 106 10.53 -5.31 -13.11
N GLY A 107 9.29 -5.59 -12.70
CA GLY A 107 8.18 -5.91 -13.60
C GLY A 107 7.38 -4.69 -14.06
N LEU A 108 7.62 -3.52 -13.45
CA LEU A 108 7.03 -2.26 -13.87
C LEU A 108 7.82 -1.71 -15.05
N GLU A 109 7.30 -1.92 -16.27
CA GLU A 109 7.63 -0.98 -17.35
C GLU A 109 7.03 0.39 -16.96
N GLN A 110 7.71 1.48 -17.31
CA GLN A 110 7.36 2.87 -16.93
C GLN A 110 5.91 3.31 -17.29
N GLY A 111 5.08 2.46 -17.92
CA GLY A 111 3.73 2.78 -18.36
C GLY A 111 2.60 1.76 -18.05
N GLN A 112 2.72 0.79 -17.14
CA GLN A 112 1.59 -0.15 -16.88
C GLN A 112 1.37 -0.49 -15.39
N LEU A 113 0.40 0.17 -14.74
CA LEU A 113 -0.02 -0.14 -13.35
C LEU A 113 -1.54 -0.30 -13.13
N ALA A 114 -2.35 -0.40 -14.19
CA ALA A 114 -3.79 -0.62 -14.02
C ALA A 114 -4.13 -1.98 -13.33
N ALA A 115 -3.21 -2.95 -13.35
CA ALA A 115 -3.46 -4.32 -12.86
C ALA A 115 -3.12 -4.55 -11.36
N PHE A 116 -2.49 -3.59 -10.68
CA PHE A 116 -2.09 -3.77 -9.26
C PHE A 116 -3.13 -3.28 -8.27
N ALA A 117 -3.87 -2.21 -8.61
CA ALA A 117 -4.98 -1.71 -7.81
C ALA A 117 -6.10 -2.76 -7.63
N ASP A 118 -6.26 -3.66 -8.61
CA ASP A 118 -7.28 -4.71 -8.61
C ASP A 118 -7.01 -5.84 -7.60
N ARG A 119 -5.76 -6.01 -7.14
CA ARG A 119 -5.43 -6.99 -6.09
C ARG A 119 -5.71 -6.48 -4.68
N THR A 120 -5.65 -5.16 -4.48
CA THR A 120 -5.88 -4.53 -3.18
C THR A 120 -7.37 -4.45 -2.85
N THR A 121 -8.23 -4.32 -3.87
CA THR A 121 -9.70 -4.38 -3.71
C THR A 121 -10.20 -5.82 -3.52
N ALA A 122 -9.54 -6.82 -4.13
CA ALA A 122 -9.93 -8.22 -3.99
C ALA A 122 -9.65 -8.84 -2.61
N GLN A 123 -8.70 -8.29 -1.84
CA GLN A 123 -8.41 -8.74 -0.45
C GLN A 123 -9.23 -8.01 0.63
N ALA A 124 -10.01 -7.01 0.27
CA ALA A 124 -10.80 -6.20 1.20
C ALA A 124 -12.33 -6.38 1.00
N ALA A 125 -12.84 -7.62 1.05
CA ALA A 125 -14.27 -7.92 1.21
C ALA A 125 -14.47 -9.34 1.79
N PRO A 126 -15.48 -9.60 2.65
CA PRO A 126 -15.33 -9.42 4.09
C PRO A 126 -15.45 -10.75 4.87
N ALA A 127 -14.69 -10.85 5.96
CA ALA A 127 -14.85 -11.87 7.01
C ALA A 127 -16.18 -11.76 7.82
N GLY A 128 -17.20 -11.08 7.28
CA GLY A 128 -18.46 -10.77 7.95
C GLY A 128 -19.66 -11.64 7.55
N GLN A 129 -19.57 -12.47 6.50
CA GLN A 129 -20.72 -13.27 6.03
C GLN A 129 -20.82 -14.66 6.65
N GLU A 130 -19.76 -15.18 7.28
CA GLU A 130 -19.78 -16.53 7.85
C GLU A 130 -20.37 -16.57 9.27
N MET A 131 -20.20 -15.51 10.07
CA MET A 131 -20.80 -15.42 11.41
C MET A 131 -22.31 -15.14 11.41
N ALA A 132 -22.87 -14.58 10.33
CA ALA A 132 -24.31 -14.36 10.20
C ALA A 132 -25.07 -15.66 9.90
N LYS A 133 -24.47 -16.58 9.12
CA LYS A 133 -25.08 -17.91 8.85
C LYS A 133 -25.12 -18.80 10.08
N GLY A 134 -24.06 -18.78 10.90
CA GLY A 134 -23.99 -19.57 12.14
C GLY A 134 -25.04 -19.15 13.19
N ARG A 135 -25.35 -17.86 13.29
CA ARG A 135 -26.36 -17.34 14.22
C ARG A 135 -27.79 -17.68 13.80
N LEU A 136 -28.11 -17.52 12.52
CA LEU A 136 -29.44 -17.84 11.98
C LEU A 136 -29.77 -19.34 12.04
N GLN A 137 -28.78 -20.23 11.89
CA GLN A 137 -28.99 -21.67 12.06
C GLN A 137 -29.14 -22.12 13.52
N ALA A 138 -28.48 -21.44 14.46
CA ALA A 138 -28.65 -21.71 15.89
C ALA A 138 -30.02 -21.25 16.41
N GLU A 139 -30.54 -20.13 15.91
CA GLU A 139 -31.87 -19.63 16.28
C GLU A 139 -33.00 -20.48 15.68
N GLN A 140 -32.85 -20.97 14.45
CA GLN A 140 -33.85 -21.87 13.82
C GLN A 140 -33.92 -23.27 14.46
N MET A 141 -32.84 -23.78 15.05
CA MET A 141 -32.88 -25.05 15.79
C MET A 141 -33.49 -24.92 17.20
N ALA A 142 -33.45 -23.73 17.81
CA ALA A 142 -34.04 -23.48 19.12
C ALA A 142 -35.57 -23.36 19.05
N GLU A 143 -36.13 -22.85 17.95
CA GLU A 143 -37.58 -22.73 17.75
C GLU A 143 -38.27 -24.02 17.31
N SER A 144 -37.53 -25.02 16.81
CA SER A 144 -38.11 -26.32 16.38
C SER A 144 -38.38 -27.31 17.54
N HIS A 145 -37.98 -26.99 18.78
CA HIS A 145 -38.16 -27.87 19.95
C HIS A 145 -39.25 -27.43 20.93
N VAL A 146 -40.03 -26.40 20.59
CA VAL A 146 -41.22 -25.98 21.34
C VAL A 146 -42.43 -26.00 20.41
N ASN A 147 -42.86 -27.21 20.04
CA ASN A 147 -44.27 -27.55 19.75
C ASN A 147 -44.46 -29.06 19.79
#